data_AF-A0A846HKL0-F1
#
_entry.id   AF-A0A846HKL0-F1
#
_cell.length_a   1.000
_cell.length_b   1.000
_cell.length_c   1.000
_cell.angle_alpha   90.00
_cell.angle_beta   90.00
_cell.angle_gamma   90.00
#
_symmetry.space_group_name_H-M   'P 1'
#
loop_
_entity.id
_entity.type
_entity.pdbx_description
1 polymer ?
#
loop_
_entity_poly.entity_id
_entity_poly.type
_entity_poly.pdbx_seq_one_letter_code
_entity_poly.pdbx_strand_id
1 'polypeptide(L)'
;MDSTFNWNPEQTLLEKVRNLAIKRGQSPESIISEAVRLYIETQLLETVDDTVPDPLIGLFAATPDLAIKSEDILQDEVTEKSGWTWKKPQQ
;
A
#
# COMPACT_ATOMS: atom_id res chain seq x y z
N MET A 1 25.85 -5.97 -0.94
CA MET A 1 26.16 -6.77 0.27
C MET A 1 25.54 -8.13 0.05
N ASP A 2 26.33 -9.12 -0.33
CA ASP A 2 25.87 -10.50 -0.53
C ASP A 2 25.84 -11.21 0.82
N SER A 3 24.78 -10.97 1.59
CA SER A 3 24.53 -11.68 2.84
C SER A 3 24.07 -13.10 2.51
N THR A 4 24.95 -14.09 2.65
CA THR A 4 24.60 -15.50 2.47
C THR A 4 23.76 -15.98 3.66
N PHE A 5 22.51 -16.36 3.39
CA PHE A 5 21.61 -16.93 4.39
C PHE A 5 21.73 -18.45 4.40
N ASN A 6 22.23 -19.02 5.50
CA ASN A 6 22.30 -20.47 5.68
C ASN A 6 20.93 -20.99 6.13
N TRP A 7 20.17 -21.51 5.18
CA TRP A 7 18.85 -22.10 5.41
C TRP A 7 18.93 -23.62 5.42
N ASN A 8 18.41 -24.26 6.48
CA ASN A 8 18.27 -25.72 6.55
C ASN A 8 16.79 -26.10 6.68
N PRO A 9 16.04 -26.17 5.56
CA PRO A 9 14.64 -26.55 5.58
C PRO A 9 14.41 -28.03 5.88
N GLU A 10 13.15 -28.37 6.15
CA GLU A 10 12.70 -29.75 6.24
C GLU A 10 12.96 -30.51 4.93
N GLN A 11 13.37 -31.78 5.02
CA GLN A 11 13.70 -32.60 3.83
C GLN A 11 12.55 -32.70 2.84
N THR A 12 11.31 -32.83 3.33
CA THR A 12 10.11 -32.93 2.51
C THR A 12 9.88 -31.66 1.67
N LEU A 13 10.24 -30.49 2.22
CA LEU A 13 10.14 -29.20 1.54
C LEU A 13 11.23 -29.08 0.46
N LEU A 14 12.46 -29.47 0.77
CA LEU A 14 13.58 -29.52 -0.18
C LEU A 14 13.26 -30.37 -1.41
N GLU A 15 12.68 -31.55 -1.20
CA GLU A 15 12.28 -32.44 -2.29
C GLU A 15 11.19 -31.80 -3.17
N LYS A 16 10.18 -31.15 -2.56
CA LYS A 16 9.14 -30.44 -3.31
C LYS A 16 9.72 -29.29 -4.12
N VAL A 17 10.61 -28.47 -3.55
CA VAL A 17 11.25 -27.37 -4.26
C VAL A 17 12.11 -27.90 -5.41
N ARG A 18 12.89 -28.96 -5.19
CA ARG A 18 13.70 -29.58 -6.25
C ARG A 18 12.82 -30.12 -7.38
N ASN A 19 11.74 -30.81 -7.07
CA ASN A 19 10.82 -31.34 -8.08
C ASN A 19 10.14 -30.21 -8.87
N LEU A 20 9.81 -29.10 -8.21
CA LEU A 20 9.23 -27.91 -8.83
C LEU A 20 10.27 -27.19 -9.72
N ALA A 21 11.52 -27.12 -9.28
CA ALA A 21 12.67 -26.61 -10.02
C ALA A 21 12.89 -27.38 -11.32
N ILE A 22 12.89 -28.71 -11.24
CA ILE A 22 13.03 -29.59 -12.42
C ILE A 22 11.87 -29.38 -13.39
N LYS A 23 10.63 -29.29 -12.89
CA LYS A 23 9.44 -29.08 -13.74
C LYS A 23 9.45 -27.72 -14.46
N ARG A 24 9.96 -26.68 -13.81
CA ARG A 24 10.02 -25.32 -14.38
C ARG A 24 11.31 -25.01 -15.14
N GLY A 25 12.32 -25.88 -15.06
CA GLY A 25 13.65 -25.63 -15.64
C GLY A 25 14.39 -24.46 -14.96
N GLN A 26 14.09 -24.20 -13.69
CA GLN A 26 14.68 -23.10 -12.91
C GLN A 26 15.58 -23.65 -11.80
N SER A 27 16.46 -22.82 -11.25
CA SER A 27 17.23 -23.22 -10.08
C SER A 27 16.36 -23.19 -8.81
N PRO A 28 16.63 -24.05 -7.81
CA PRO A 28 15.92 -24.04 -6.53
C PRO A 28 15.94 -22.66 -5.84
N GLU A 29 17.06 -21.94 -5.94
CA GLU A 29 17.26 -20.61 -5.36
C GLU A 29 16.33 -19.57 -5.99
N SER A 30 16.09 -19.66 -7.30
CA SER A 30 15.16 -18.77 -8.00
C SER A 30 13.73 -18.96 -7.51
N ILE A 31 13.31 -20.21 -7.28
CA ILE A 31 11.97 -20.52 -6.76
C ILE A 31 11.83 -20.01 -5.32
N ILE A 32 12.85 -20.19 -4.50
CA ILE A 32 12.86 -19.71 -3.11
C ILE A 32 12.79 -18.18 -3.09
N SER A 33 13.58 -17.50 -3.94
CA SER A 33 13.59 -16.04 -4.03
C SER A 33 12.22 -15.50 -4.46
N GLU A 34 11.58 -16.15 -5.42
CA GLU A 34 10.23 -15.79 -5.87
C GLU A 34 9.19 -16.00 -4.75
N ALA A 35 9.24 -17.16 -4.07
CA ALA A 35 8.34 -17.47 -2.96
C ALA A 35 8.47 -16.49 -1.79
N VAL A 36 9.71 -16.10 -1.44
CA VAL A 36 9.97 -15.10 -0.40
C VAL A 36 9.45 -13.72 -0.82
N ARG A 37 9.68 -13.31 -2.07
CA ARG A 37 9.13 -12.05 -2.59
C ARG A 37 7.62 -12.02 -2.49
N LEU A 38 6.95 -13.08 -2.97
CA LEU A 38 5.49 -13.20 -2.91
C LEU A 38 4.98 -13.17 -1.46
N TYR A 39 5.67 -13.86 -0.55
CA TYR A 39 5.30 -13.84 0.87
C TYR A 39 5.39 -12.43 1.48
N ILE A 40 6.47 -11.69 1.19
CA ILE A 40 6.64 -10.32 1.67
C ILE A 40 5.56 -9.40 1.06
N GLU A 41 5.28 -9.53 -0.24
CA GLU A 41 4.22 -8.77 -0.91
C GLU A 41 2.84 -9.06 -0.29
N THR A 42 2.52 -10.33 -0.02
CA THR A 42 1.26 -10.69 0.65
C THR A 42 1.20 -10.18 2.08
N GLN A 43 2.31 -10.22 2.82
CA GLN A 43 2.35 -9.72 4.19
C GLN A 43 2.21 -8.20 4.26
N LEU A 44 2.80 -7.46 3.32
CA LEU A 44 2.62 -6.01 3.20
C LEU A 44 1.15 -5.63 2.94
N LEU A 45 0.42 -6.48 2.21
CA LEU A 45 -1.01 -6.28 1.95
C LEU A 45 -1.90 -6.67 3.14
N GLU A 46 -1.52 -7.67 3.95
CA GLU A 46 -2.22 -8.00 5.20
C GLU A 46 -1.93 -7.01 6.33
N THR A 47 -0.79 -6.30 6.29
CA THR A 47 -0.45 -5.22 7.24
C THR A 47 -0.89 -3.83 6.77
N VAL A 48 -1.97 -3.72 5.99
CA VAL A 48 -2.76 -2.48 6.01
C VAL A 48 -3.51 -2.47 7.35
N ASP A 49 -2.73 -2.36 8.42
CA ASP A 49 -3.19 -1.77 9.65
C ASP A 49 -3.51 -0.32 9.27
N ASP A 50 -4.77 0.09 9.45
CA ASP A 50 -5.27 1.46 9.25
C ASP A 50 -4.47 2.52 10.06
N THR A 51 -3.40 2.12 10.75
CA THR A 51 -2.57 2.91 11.66
C THR A 51 -1.22 3.33 11.09
N VAL A 52 -0.76 2.79 9.95
CA VAL A 52 0.48 3.26 9.31
C VAL A 52 0.12 4.28 8.23
N PRO A 53 0.34 5.59 8.46
CA PRO A 53 0.07 6.58 7.43
C PRO A 53 1.09 6.37 6.30
N ASP A 54 0.60 5.92 5.15
CA ASP A 54 1.37 5.94 3.91
C ASP A 54 1.86 7.39 3.68
N PRO A 55 3.17 7.61 3.46
CA PRO A 55 3.74 8.95 3.29
C PRO A 55 3.14 9.71 2.10
N LEU A 56 2.46 9.03 1.18
CA LEU A 56 1.70 9.63 0.07
C LEU A 56 0.20 9.80 0.38
N ILE A 57 -0.36 9.05 1.34
CA ILE A 57 -1.74 9.21 1.86
C ILE A 57 -1.83 10.33 2.92
N GLY A 58 -0.70 10.97 3.25
CA GLY A 58 -0.64 12.12 4.18
C GLY A 58 -0.61 13.51 3.53
N LEU A 59 -0.46 13.64 2.20
CA LEU A 59 -0.37 14.97 1.57
C LEU A 59 -1.72 15.70 1.55
N PHE A 60 -2.80 14.94 1.44
CA PHE A 60 -4.15 15.41 1.67
C PHE A 60 -4.85 14.32 2.46
N ALA A 61 -4.74 14.38 3.79
CA ALA A 61 -5.65 13.65 4.65
C ALA A 61 -7.05 14.22 4.36
N ALA A 62 -7.76 13.62 3.41
CA ALA A 62 -9.16 13.90 3.19
C ALA A 62 -9.86 13.40 4.44
N THR A 63 -9.99 14.28 5.45
CA THR A 63 -10.88 14.03 6.56
C THR A 63 -12.24 13.77 5.93
N PRO A 64 -12.91 12.64 6.27
CA PRO A 64 -14.26 12.36 5.77
C PRO A 64 -15.20 13.55 6.01
N ASP A 65 -14.89 14.32 7.06
CA ASP A 65 -15.56 15.56 7.43
C ASP A 65 -15.51 16.64 6.34
N LEU A 66 -14.40 16.80 5.62
CA LEU A 66 -14.24 17.85 4.60
C LEU A 66 -15.11 17.57 3.37
N ALA A 67 -15.23 16.30 2.97
CA ALA A 67 -16.05 15.90 1.83
C ALA A 67 -17.55 15.89 2.16
N ILE A 68 -17.90 15.58 3.42
CA ILE A 68 -19.31 15.53 3.87
C ILE A 68 -19.84 16.93 4.18
N LYS A 69 -19.02 17.79 4.78
CA LYS A 69 -19.39 19.15 5.21
C LYS A 69 -18.84 20.24 4.30
N SER A 70 -18.52 19.91 3.05
CA SER A 70 -17.91 20.86 2.12
C SER A 70 -18.77 22.12 1.93
N GLU A 71 -20.09 21.97 1.90
CA GLU A 71 -21.01 23.11 1.78
C GLU A 71 -20.99 23.98 3.04
N ASP A 72 -21.08 23.38 4.23
CA ASP A 72 -21.09 24.11 5.50
C ASP A 72 -19.78 24.90 5.70
N ILE A 73 -18.64 24.28 5.37
CA ILE A 73 -17.31 24.92 5.44
C ILE A 73 -17.23 26.10 4.47
N LEU A 74 -17.73 25.96 3.25
CA LEU A 74 -17.73 27.05 2.27
C LEU A 74 -18.64 28.21 2.71
N GLN A 75 -19.79 27.94 3.33
CA GLN A 75 -20.66 29.00 3.85
C GLN A 75 -20.01 29.75 5.02
N ASP A 76 -19.27 29.06 5.89
CA ASP A 76 -18.55 29.67 7.01
C ASP A 76 -17.32 30.48 6.56
N GLU A 77 -16.62 30.03 5.51
CA GLU A 77 -15.40 30.68 5.01
C GLU A 77 -15.66 31.82 4.02
N VAL A 78 -16.76 31.78 3.25
CA VAL A 78 -17.15 32.82 2.29
C VAL A 78 -17.82 33.98 3.04
N THR A 79 -17.02 34.71 3.81
CA THR A 79 -17.41 35.97 4.46
C THR A 79 -16.99 37.18 3.63
N GLU A 80 -17.57 38.35 3.86
CA GLU A 80 -17.21 39.59 3.14
C GLU A 80 -15.73 39.98 3.25
N LYS A 81 -15.01 39.46 4.27
CA LYS A 81 -13.58 39.68 4.49
C LYS A 81 -12.67 38.64 3.85
N SER A 82 -13.23 37.53 3.35
CA SER A 82 -12.47 36.43 2.77
C SER A 82 -11.83 36.77 1.42
N GLY A 83 -12.33 37.80 0.73
CA GLY A 83 -11.93 38.12 -0.64
C GLY A 83 -12.61 37.24 -1.71
N TRP A 84 -13.44 36.29 -1.30
CA TRP A 84 -14.24 35.43 -2.17
C TRP A 84 -15.59 36.11 -2.41
N THR A 85 -15.74 36.85 -3.51
CA THR A 85 -17.04 37.43 -3.90
C THR A 85 -17.75 36.51 -4.87
N TRP A 86 -18.85 35.87 -4.46
CA TRP A 86 -19.69 35.10 -5.39
C TRP A 86 -20.42 36.04 -6.34
N LYS A 87 -20.40 35.73 -7.64
CA LYS A 87 -21.29 36.39 -8.60
C LYS A 87 -22.72 35.98 -8.25
N LYS A 88 -23.58 36.96 -7.95
CA LYS A 88 -25.00 36.69 -7.73
C LYS A 88 -25.56 35.98 -8.96
N PRO A 89 -26.30 34.87 -8.81
CA PRO A 89 -26.99 34.25 -9.93
C PRO A 89 -27.98 35.29 -10.50
N GLN A 90 -27.86 35.54 -11.80
CA GLN A 90 -28.78 36.42 -12.52
C GLN A 90 -30.16 35.74 -12.54
N GLN A 91 -31.17 36.43 -11.99
CA GLN A 91 -32.58 36.09 -12.18
C GLN A 91 -33.03 36.47 -13.59
#